data_AF-A0A6G8ZXL0-F1
#
_entry.id   AF-A0A6G8ZXL0-F1
#
_cell.length_a   1.000
_cell.length_b   1.000
_cell.length_c   1.000
_cell.angle_alpha   90.00
_cell.angle_beta   90.00
_cell.angle_gamma   90.00
#
_symmetry.space_group_name_H-M   'P 1'
#
loop_
_entity.id
_entity.type
_entity.pdbx_description
1 polymer ?
#
loop_
_entity_poly.entity_id
_entity_poly.type
_entity_poly.pdbx_seq_one_letter_code
_entity_poly.pdbx_strand_id
1 'polypeptide(L)'
;MGKLATIDVALDEMLVNLAAIVLRLSKPELTRTPEARNALAQSVHQYAVCAARSTDPRVHELKSQLEETLKPNLRIASIDGVKVS
;
A
#
# COMPACT_ATOMS: atom_id res chain seq x y z
N MET A 1 26.76 13.78 -16.31
CA MET A 1 26.19 12.84 -15.32
C MET A 1 25.14 13.46 -14.38
N GLY A 2 24.98 14.79 -14.24
CA GLY A 2 24.05 15.38 -13.26
C GLY A 2 22.54 15.30 -13.56
N LYS A 3 22.11 15.36 -14.83
CA LYS A 3 20.67 15.41 -15.18
C LYS A 3 19.91 14.12 -14.85
N LEU A 4 20.54 12.96 -15.04
CA LEU A 4 19.94 11.65 -14.74
C LEU A 4 19.72 11.50 -13.23
N ALA A 5 20.73 11.86 -12.42
CA ALA A 5 20.60 11.86 -10.97
C ALA A 5 19.48 12.81 -10.46
N THR A 6 19.29 13.97 -11.11
CA THR A 6 18.17 14.87 -10.79
C THR A 6 16.81 14.25 -11.11
N ILE A 7 16.72 13.49 -12.21
CA ILE A 7 15.48 12.78 -12.58
C ILE A 7 15.19 11.68 -11.56
N ASP A 8 16.20 10.90 -11.16
CA ASP A 8 16.02 9.83 -10.16
C ASP A 8 15.49 10.38 -8.83
N VAL A 9 16.07 11.49 -8.34
CA VAL A 9 15.59 12.16 -7.13
C VAL A 9 14.15 12.66 -7.28
N ALA A 10 13.79 13.26 -8.43
CA ALA A 10 12.43 13.72 -8.66
C ALA A 10 11.42 12.57 -8.73
N LEU A 11 11.81 11.43 -9.29
CA LEU A 11 11.00 10.21 -9.31
C LEU A 11 10.82 9.64 -7.91
N ASP A 12 11.87 9.60 -7.09
CA ASP A 12 11.80 9.14 -5.70
C ASP A 12 10.87 10.04 -4.87
N GLU A 13 10.96 11.36 -5.02
CA GLU A 13 10.03 12.30 -4.37
C GLU A 13 8.57 12.11 -4.84
N MET A 14 8.36 11.84 -6.13
CA MET A 14 7.03 11.52 -6.64
C MET A 14 6.49 10.23 -6.01
N LEU A 15 7.32 9.20 -5.84
CA LEU A 15 6.94 7.95 -5.16
C LEU A 15 6.59 8.20 -3.69
N VAL A 16 7.37 9.00 -2.97
CA VAL A 16 7.07 9.36 -1.57
C VAL A 16 5.68 10.01 -1.47
N ASN A 17 5.39 10.98 -2.36
CA ASN A 17 4.10 11.67 -2.37
C ASN A 17 2.94 10.74 -2.75
N LEU A 18 3.14 9.86 -3.74
CA LEU A 18 2.14 8.88 -4.14
C LEU A 18 1.80 7.93 -2.99
N ALA A 19 2.80 7.42 -2.27
CA ALA A 19 2.57 6.54 -1.13
C ALA A 19 1.73 7.21 -0.03
N ALA A 20 2.00 8.49 0.26
CA ALA A 20 1.23 9.26 1.23
C ALA A 20 -0.26 9.38 0.83
N ILE A 21 -0.55 9.49 -0.47
CA ILE A 21 -1.94 9.47 -0.98
C ILE A 21 -2.56 8.08 -0.80
N VAL A 22 -1.86 7.02 -1.18
CA VAL A 22 -2.38 5.65 -1.06
C VAL A 22 -2.62 5.28 0.42
N LEU A 23 -1.75 5.70 1.35
CA LEU A 23 -1.94 5.53 2.80
C LEU A 23 -3.18 6.28 3.33
N ARG A 24 -3.53 7.42 2.73
CA ARG A 24 -4.78 8.11 3.09
C ARG A 24 -6.01 7.35 2.59
N LEU A 25 -5.90 6.71 1.43
CA LEU A 25 -6.95 5.90 0.83
C LEU A 25 -7.12 4.54 1.50
N SER A 26 -6.08 4.02 2.17
CA SER A 26 -6.13 2.73 2.87
C SER A 26 -6.98 2.75 4.15
N LYS A 27 -7.50 3.91 4.54
CA LYS A 27 -8.38 4.07 5.70
C LYS A 27 -9.61 3.15 5.60
N PRO A 28 -9.99 2.43 6.69
CA PRO A 28 -11.11 1.50 6.68
C PRO A 28 -12.43 2.13 6.26
N GLU A 29 -12.61 3.44 6.47
CA GLU A 29 -13.81 4.19 6.07
C GLU A 29 -13.98 4.26 4.55
N LEU A 30 -12.86 4.24 3.80
CA LEU A 30 -12.82 4.37 2.34
C LEU A 30 -12.71 3.03 1.62
N THR A 31 -12.42 1.94 2.34
CA THR A 31 -12.12 0.61 1.79
C THR A 31 -13.11 -0.46 2.27
N ARG A 32 -14.31 -0.04 2.66
CA ARG A 32 -15.37 -0.93 3.19
C ARG A 32 -15.94 -1.89 2.16
N THR A 33 -15.94 -1.50 0.88
CA THR A 33 -16.48 -2.34 -0.19
C THR A 33 -15.38 -3.24 -0.77
N PRO A 34 -15.73 -4.44 -1.24
CA PRO A 34 -14.78 -5.33 -1.90
C PRO A 34 -14.06 -4.66 -3.09
N GLU A 35 -14.78 -3.84 -3.86
CA GLU A 35 -14.25 -3.14 -5.03
C GLU A 35 -13.19 -2.11 -4.62
N ALA A 36 -13.49 -1.29 -3.59
CA ALA A 36 -12.55 -0.30 -3.09
C ALA A 36 -11.31 -0.97 -2.46
N ARG A 37 -11.51 -2.10 -1.77
CA ARG A 37 -10.41 -2.90 -1.22
C ARG A 37 -9.51 -3.48 -2.32
N ASN A 38 -10.11 -3.99 -3.40
CA ASN A 38 -9.37 -4.50 -4.56
C ASN A 38 -8.61 -3.38 -5.29
N ALA A 39 -9.22 -2.20 -5.45
CA ALA A 39 -8.57 -1.04 -6.05
C ALA A 39 -7.35 -0.60 -5.22
N LEU A 40 -7.46 -0.55 -3.90
CA LEU A 40 -6.33 -0.29 -3.02
C LEU A 40 -5.22 -1.32 -3.20
N ALA A 41 -5.57 -2.62 -3.22
CA ALA A 41 -4.59 -3.68 -3.41
C ALA A 41 -3.81 -3.54 -4.73
N GLN A 42 -4.50 -3.16 -5.81
CA GLN A 42 -3.86 -2.86 -7.10
C GLN A 42 -2.94 -1.63 -7.00
N SER A 43 -3.37 -0.55 -6.35
CA SER A 43 -2.53 0.64 -6.16
C SER A 43 -1.26 0.34 -5.37
N VAL A 44 -1.36 -0.45 -4.29
CA VAL A 44 -0.21 -0.89 -3.48
C VAL A 44 0.72 -1.78 -4.31
N HIS A 45 0.19 -2.70 -5.11
CA HIS A 45 1.00 -3.54 -5.98
C HIS A 45 1.78 -2.72 -7.01
N GLN A 46 1.13 -1.77 -7.68
CA GLN A 46 1.79 -0.86 -8.64
C GLN A 46 2.88 -0.03 -7.96
N TYR A 47 2.61 0.48 -6.76
CA TYR A 47 3.61 1.18 -5.96
C TYR A 47 4.83 0.29 -5.67
N ALA A 48 4.61 -0.96 -5.23
CA ALA A 48 5.68 -1.90 -4.91
C ALA A 48 6.58 -2.21 -6.11
N VAL A 49 6.02 -2.31 -7.32
CA VAL A 49 6.78 -2.51 -8.56
C VAL A 49 7.70 -1.32 -8.84
N CYS A 50 7.22 -0.09 -8.64
CA CYS A 50 8.06 1.12 -8.81
C CYS A 50 9.11 1.23 -7.69
N ALA A 51 8.72 0.99 -6.44
CA ALA A 51 9.59 1.04 -5.27
C ALA A 51 10.78 0.08 -5.37
N ALA A 52 10.60 -1.10 -5.99
CA ALA A 52 11.67 -2.08 -6.18
C ALA A 52 12.88 -1.56 -6.99
N ARG A 53 12.70 -0.49 -7.76
CA ARG A 53 13.76 0.13 -8.56
C ARG A 53 14.35 1.40 -7.94
N SER A 54 13.77 1.90 -6.85
CA SER A 54 14.24 3.09 -6.16
C SER A 54 15.39 2.76 -5.21
N THR A 55 16.35 3.67 -5.10
CA THR A 55 17.43 3.61 -4.11
C THR A 55 17.09 4.36 -2.82
N ASP A 56 15.95 5.06 -2.77
CA ASP A 56 15.55 5.84 -1.61
C ASP A 56 14.98 4.94 -0.50
N PRO A 57 15.59 4.91 0.71
CA PRO A 57 15.10 4.09 1.81
C PRO A 57 13.68 4.47 2.27
N ARG A 58 13.25 5.73 2.10
CA ARG A 58 11.88 6.17 2.43
C ARG A 58 10.85 5.43 1.60
N VAL A 59 11.16 5.16 0.34
CA VAL A 59 10.26 4.45 -0.60
C VAL A 59 10.08 2.99 -0.19
N HIS A 60 11.13 2.33 0.30
CA HIS A 60 11.06 0.94 0.79
C HIS A 60 10.29 0.83 2.12
N GLU A 61 10.46 1.80 3.01
CA GLU A 61 9.70 1.88 4.26
C GLU A 61 8.20 2.09 3.98
N LEU A 62 7.87 3.03 3.10
CA LEU A 62 6.50 3.30 2.68
C LEU A 62 5.86 2.10 1.97
N LYS A 63 6.63 1.35 1.16
CA LYS A 63 6.18 0.09 0.55
C LYS A 63 5.75 -0.89 1.63
N SER A 64 6.60 -1.09 2.64
CA SER A 64 6.32 -2.02 3.74
C SER A 64 5.03 -1.62 4.46
N GLN A 65 4.89 -0.34 4.83
CA GLN A 65 3.67 0.17 5.47
C GLN A 65 2.42 -0.05 4.61
N LEU A 66 2.50 0.21 3.30
CA LEU A 66 1.39 -0.01 2.37
C LEU A 66 0.99 -1.49 2.27
N GLU A 67 1.97 -2.40 2.21
CA GLU A 67 1.72 -3.84 2.21
C GLU A 67 1.07 -4.30 3.52
N GLU A 68 1.41 -3.70 4.65
CA GLU A 68 0.75 -3.97 5.93
C GLU A 68 -0.72 -3.57 5.92
N THR A 69 -1.10 -2.49 5.25
CA THR A 69 -2.51 -2.11 5.12
C THR A 69 -3.35 -3.17 4.38
N LEU A 70 -2.73 -4.02 3.56
CA LEU A 70 -3.39 -5.08 2.84
C LEU A 70 -3.59 -6.36 3.66
N LYS A 71 -2.82 -6.53 4.74
CA LYS A 71 -2.94 -7.71 5.60
C LYS A 71 -4.39 -7.81 6.11
N PRO A 72 -5.04 -8.98 6.00
CA PRO A 72 -6.38 -9.14 6.51
C PRO A 72 -6.36 -8.92 8.01
N ASN A 73 -7.16 -7.97 8.49
CA ASN A 73 -7.49 -7.90 9.90
C ASN A 73 -8.37 -9.11 10.19
N LEU A 74 -7.76 -10.18 10.70
CA LEU A 74 -8.47 -11.36 11.20
C LEU A 74 -9.35 -10.93 12.39
N ARG A 75 -10.53 -10.39 12.10
CA ARG A 75 -11.62 -10.35 13.07
C ARG A 75 -12.22 -11.74 13.03
N ILE A 76 -11.81 -12.58 13.98
CA ILE A 76 -12.55 -13.79 14.31
C ILE A 76 -13.94 -13.30 14.73
N ALA A 77 -14.89 -13.35 13.81
CA ALA A 77 -16.29 -13.37 14.18
C ALA A 77 -16.48 -14.73 14.83
N SER A 78 -16.55 -14.76 16.16
CA SER A 78 -17.10 -15.90 16.88
C SER A 78 -18.50 -16.12 16.33
N ILE A 79 -18.63 -17.08 15.40
CA ILE A 79 -19.92 -17.59 14.95
C ILE A 79 -20.48 -18.30 16.17
N ASP A 80 -21.54 -17.73 16.75
CA ASP A 80 -22.23 -18.26 17.92
C ASP A 80 -22.50 -19.76 17.78
N GLY A 81 -21.71 -20.57 18.48
CA GLY A 81 -22.13 -21.81 19.12
C GLY A 81 -22.83 -22.91 18.30
N VAL A 82 -22.85 -22.90 16.96
CA VAL A 82 -23.50 -23.98 16.21
C VAL A 82 -22.58 -25.20 16.14
N LYS A 83 -22.80 -26.14 17.07
CA LYS A 83 -22.39 -27.54 16.91
C LYS A 83 -23.03 -28.09 15.64
N VAL A 84 -22.21 -28.51 14.69
CA VAL A 84 -22.65 -29.41 13.62
C VAL A 84 -22.40 -30.83 14.12
N SER A 85 -23.50 -31.58 14.27
CA SER A 85 -23.53 -33.00 14.62
C SER A 85 -22.82 -33.87 13.59
#